data_AF-A0AAD5S3K4-F1
#
_entry.id   AF-A0AAD5S3K4-F1
#
_cell.length_a   1.000
_cell.length_b   1.000
_cell.length_c   1.000
_cell.angle_alpha   90.00
_cell.angle_beta   90.00
_cell.angle_gamma   90.00
#
_symmetry.space_group_name_H-M   'P 1'
#
loop_
_entity.id
_entity.type
_entity.pdbx_description
1 polymer ?
#
loop_
_entity_poly.entity_id
_entity_poly.type
_entity_poly.pdbx_seq_one_letter_code
_entity_poly.pdbx_strand_id
1 'polypeptide(L)'
;TLAVGPHYHVTGVDANGNLQFGEAAFVAMDWALALASQHDVKLIIPFINNHFPNDNGEDVSGYGNYGGFAKLLGRHWKQFFTDRVVIDTFKQLITYVLNRKNTISGVRYGDDPTILAWQTGNELGGHDDPPPPPEWTIEIARLIKHLAPRSLVSDGTLGWDNGKRRWHRDVLKAPEVDIFVNHYNDKYLERDADFVAGNGKVFVNGEFGLYLPACPYDGVLGRTIKNHNIAGSMLWSLRYHSGAGGFYTHCEGYGHDKNGGGARDRNDYYYSYHAPGFRSNPSQGFGHEEQSVMPTIRSHALRISNLPPNTPFPPLIPPQLLTTSADGSEGGGWDCVAEGVTDDKPTGSALWRDEWCVGHGGGRGWWYRVQAVGVAGSRSAMSNIVGPLH
;
A
#
# COMPACT_ATOMS: atom_id res chain seq x y z
N THR A 1 3.83 1.21 6.18
CA THR A 1 4.75 1.19 7.33
C THR A 1 5.39 2.55 7.51
N LEU A 2 5.78 2.89 8.73
CA LEU A 2 6.44 4.16 9.04
C LEU A 2 7.95 4.00 8.90
N ALA A 3 8.61 4.97 8.30
CA ALA A 3 10.01 4.88 7.91
C ALA A 3 10.90 5.93 8.57
N VAL A 4 12.20 5.65 8.57
CA VAL A 4 13.24 6.50 9.14
C VAL A 4 14.06 7.14 8.01
N GLY A 5 14.23 8.45 8.06
CA GLY A 5 15.10 9.21 7.17
C GLY A 5 14.61 10.64 6.95
N PRO A 6 15.37 11.47 6.22
CA PRO A 6 15.15 12.93 6.14
C PRO A 6 13.81 13.32 5.49
N HIS A 7 13.20 12.42 4.72
CA HIS A 7 11.93 12.64 4.03
C HIS A 7 10.81 11.70 4.52
N TYR A 8 11.02 11.02 5.64
CA TYR A 8 10.09 10.02 6.18
C TYR A 8 9.48 10.48 7.51
N HIS A 9 8.70 9.59 8.11
CA HIS A 9 7.93 9.84 9.33
C HIS A 9 8.83 10.16 10.53
N VAL A 10 9.96 9.45 10.66
CA VAL A 10 10.96 9.70 11.70
C VAL A 10 12.22 10.26 11.05
N THR A 11 12.60 11.48 11.42
CA THR A 11 13.76 12.16 10.82
C THR A 11 15.03 12.04 11.66
N GLY A 12 14.90 11.68 12.94
CA GLY A 12 16.02 11.67 13.87
C GLY A 12 15.63 11.33 15.30
N VAL A 13 16.62 11.37 16.18
CA VAL A 13 16.48 11.31 17.64
C VAL A 13 17.29 12.46 18.21
N ASP A 14 16.72 13.23 19.14
CA ASP A 14 17.42 14.34 19.79
C ASP A 14 18.39 13.86 20.89
N ALA A 15 19.14 14.78 21.49
CA ALA A 15 20.10 14.46 22.54
C ALA A 15 19.48 13.87 23.82
N ASN A 16 18.16 14.01 24.00
CA ASN A 16 17.41 13.49 25.14
C ASN A 16 16.77 12.12 24.84
N GLY A 17 16.96 11.57 23.62
CA GLY A 17 16.35 10.32 23.21
C GLY A 17 14.90 10.45 22.73
N ASN A 18 14.42 11.66 22.42
CA ASN A 18 13.10 11.87 21.84
C ASN A 18 13.16 11.77 20.31
N LEU A 19 12.15 11.12 19.73
CA LEU A 19 12.00 11.08 18.26
C LEU A 19 11.69 12.47 17.68
N GLN A 20 12.30 12.74 16.53
CA GLN A 20 11.97 13.86 15.65
C GLN A 20 11.13 13.36 14.48
N PHE A 21 10.10 14.12 14.13
CA PHE A 21 9.08 13.68 13.18
C PHE A 21 9.05 14.55 11.91
N GLY A 22 8.88 13.90 10.76
CA GLY A 22 8.77 14.56 9.46
C GLY A 22 7.32 14.92 9.15
N GLU A 23 6.95 16.19 9.36
CA GLU A 23 5.57 16.65 9.21
C GLU A 23 4.99 16.40 7.81
N ALA A 24 5.79 16.60 6.75
CA ALA A 24 5.33 16.37 5.38
C ALA A 24 4.89 14.92 5.12
N ALA A 25 5.59 13.93 5.68
CA ALA A 25 5.21 12.52 5.58
C ALA A 25 3.91 12.23 6.33
N PHE A 26 3.74 12.84 7.52
CA PHE A 26 2.50 12.71 8.28
C PHE A 26 1.31 13.43 7.64
N VAL A 27 1.50 14.57 6.98
CA VAL A 27 0.44 15.24 6.20
C VAL A 27 0.02 14.39 5.00
N ALA A 28 0.96 13.69 4.35
CA ALA A 28 0.60 12.72 3.31
C ALA A 28 -0.25 11.56 3.86
N MET A 29 0.10 11.05 5.05
CA MET A 29 -0.71 10.05 5.75
C MET A 29 -2.08 10.59 6.19
N ASP A 30 -2.15 11.87 6.62
CA ASP A 30 -3.40 12.54 6.99
C ASP A 30 -4.37 12.56 5.79
N TRP A 31 -3.86 12.88 4.59
CA TRP A 31 -4.62 12.82 3.34
C TRP A 31 -5.09 11.42 3.01
N ALA A 32 -4.23 10.41 3.16
CA ALA A 32 -4.60 9.02 2.90
C ALA A 32 -5.78 8.57 3.79
N LEU A 33 -5.76 8.93 5.07
CA LEU A 33 -6.85 8.65 6.00
C LEU A 33 -8.12 9.43 5.66
N ALA A 34 -8.01 10.73 5.36
CA ALA A 34 -9.16 11.56 5.01
C ALA A 34 -9.85 11.06 3.73
N LEU A 35 -9.07 10.70 2.70
CA LEU A 35 -9.58 10.14 1.44
C LEU A 35 -10.17 8.75 1.66
N ALA A 36 -9.51 7.88 2.43
CA ALA A 36 -10.06 6.57 2.76
C ALA A 36 -11.42 6.70 3.46
N SER A 37 -11.56 7.65 4.40
CA SER A 37 -12.82 7.96 5.06
C SER A 37 -13.89 8.42 4.07
N GLN A 38 -13.54 9.35 3.18
CA GLN A 38 -14.44 9.87 2.13
C GLN A 38 -14.93 8.78 1.16
N HIS A 39 -14.09 7.76 0.91
CA HIS A 39 -14.39 6.67 -0.01
C HIS A 39 -14.87 5.38 0.69
N ASP A 40 -15.16 5.44 1.99
CA ASP A 40 -15.58 4.29 2.81
C ASP A 40 -14.62 3.08 2.72
N VAL A 41 -13.31 3.37 2.67
CA VAL A 41 -12.24 2.38 2.69
C VAL A 41 -11.67 2.29 4.09
N LYS A 42 -11.57 1.08 4.63
CA LYS A 42 -10.91 0.82 5.91
C LYS A 42 -9.44 0.45 5.72
N LEU A 43 -8.60 0.86 6.66
CA LEU A 43 -7.15 0.61 6.60
C LEU A 43 -6.68 -0.32 7.73
N ILE A 44 -5.78 -1.24 7.38
CA ILE A 44 -4.91 -1.96 8.34
C ILE A 44 -3.52 -1.36 8.20
N ILE A 45 -2.97 -0.79 9.28
CA ILE A 45 -1.74 0.00 9.22
C ILE A 45 -0.64 -0.65 10.06
N PRO A 46 0.38 -1.25 9.43
CA PRO A 46 1.58 -1.68 10.14
C PRO A 46 2.46 -0.49 10.55
N PHE A 47 2.89 -0.49 11.82
CA PHE A 47 3.80 0.54 12.31
C PHE A 47 5.17 0.46 11.66
N ILE A 48 5.72 -0.74 11.47
CA ILE A 48 7.10 -0.95 11.03
C ILE A 48 7.22 -2.17 10.12
N ASN A 49 8.18 -2.20 9.22
CA ASN A 49 8.44 -3.34 8.33
C ASN A 49 9.52 -4.28 8.90
N ASN A 50 9.60 -5.50 8.37
CA ASN A 50 10.68 -6.43 8.61
C ASN A 50 12.03 -5.91 8.07
N HIS A 51 13.16 -6.35 8.65
CA HIS A 51 14.52 -5.87 8.39
C HIS A 51 15.12 -6.15 6.99
N PHE A 52 14.42 -6.82 6.09
CA PHE A 52 14.96 -7.19 4.78
C PHE A 52 15.48 -5.97 3.99
N PRO A 53 16.53 -6.14 3.15
CA PRO A 53 17.24 -7.37 2.79
C PRO A 53 18.74 -7.39 3.14
N ASN A 54 19.26 -6.52 4.01
CA ASN A 54 20.70 -6.56 4.35
C ASN A 54 20.98 -6.69 5.85
N ASP A 55 21.97 -7.55 6.16
CA ASP A 55 22.46 -7.80 7.51
C ASP A 55 22.98 -6.52 8.21
N ASN A 56 23.24 -5.47 7.43
CA ASN A 56 23.68 -4.16 7.89
C ASN A 56 22.54 -3.33 8.50
N GLY A 57 21.29 -3.81 8.47
CA GLY A 57 20.12 -3.14 9.02
C GLY A 57 19.81 -1.81 8.32
N GLU A 58 20.17 -1.68 7.04
CA GLU A 58 19.83 -0.50 6.25
C GLU A 58 18.43 -0.66 5.66
N ASP A 59 17.65 0.41 5.73
CA ASP A 59 16.42 0.51 4.97
C ASP A 59 16.74 0.81 3.51
N VAL A 60 17.22 -0.22 2.79
CA VAL A 60 17.48 -0.14 1.34
C VAL A 60 16.21 -0.30 0.52
N SER A 61 15.08 -0.64 1.16
CA SER A 61 13.78 -0.79 0.49
C SER A 61 12.93 0.48 0.56
N GLY A 62 13.22 1.40 1.49
CA GLY A 62 12.46 2.64 1.69
C GLY A 62 11.09 2.41 2.34
N TYR A 63 10.85 1.20 2.87
CA TYR A 63 9.57 0.80 3.46
C TYR A 63 9.59 0.85 4.99
N GLY A 64 10.60 1.45 5.63
CA GLY A 64 10.58 1.70 7.06
C GLY A 64 10.74 0.44 7.89
N ASN A 65 11.89 -0.20 7.79
CA ASN A 65 12.16 -1.43 8.52
C ASN A 65 12.69 -1.23 9.95
N TYR A 66 12.52 -2.26 10.78
CA TYR A 66 12.98 -2.23 12.16
C TYR A 66 14.50 -2.23 12.32
N GLY A 67 15.25 -2.61 11.28
CA GLY A 67 16.70 -2.52 11.25
C GLY A 67 17.19 -1.07 11.19
N GLY A 68 16.62 -0.26 10.29
CA GLY A 68 16.87 1.17 10.20
C GLY A 68 16.46 1.90 11.46
N PHE A 69 15.35 1.49 12.09
CA PHE A 69 14.92 2.02 13.38
C PHE A 69 15.90 1.69 14.52
N ALA A 70 16.39 0.45 14.61
CA ALA A 70 17.41 0.11 15.60
C ALA A 70 18.73 0.86 15.34
N LYS A 71 19.13 1.00 14.07
CA LYS A 71 20.34 1.70 13.65
C LYS A 71 20.30 3.19 14.00
N LEU A 72 19.13 3.84 13.92
CA LEU A 72 18.91 5.22 14.38
C LEU A 72 19.36 5.42 15.82
N LEU A 73 19.27 4.38 16.65
CA LEU A 73 19.65 4.36 18.07
C LEU A 73 21.04 3.75 18.32
N GLY A 74 21.82 3.51 17.26
CA GLY A 74 23.12 2.85 17.35
C GLY A 74 23.02 1.40 17.83
N ARG A 75 21.92 0.69 17.52
CA ARG A 75 21.69 -0.71 17.88
C ARG A 75 21.66 -1.59 16.64
N HIS A 76 22.00 -2.86 16.85
CA HIS A 76 21.84 -3.89 15.83
C HIS A 76 20.36 -4.27 15.71
N TRP A 77 19.87 -4.59 14.52
CA TRP A 77 18.46 -4.92 14.27
C TRP A 77 17.91 -6.07 15.14
N LYS A 78 18.75 -7.06 15.46
CA LYS A 78 18.40 -8.17 16.39
C LYS A 78 17.99 -7.71 17.80
N GLN A 79 18.38 -6.49 18.17
CA GLN A 79 18.05 -5.90 19.47
C GLN A 79 16.69 -5.19 19.47
N PHE A 80 16.03 -5.05 18.32
CA PHE A 80 14.76 -4.33 18.21
C PHE A 80 13.68 -4.84 19.17
N PHE A 81 13.62 -6.16 19.37
CA PHE A 81 12.63 -6.80 20.22
C PHE A 81 13.06 -6.95 21.70
N THR A 82 14.32 -6.65 22.04
CA THR A 82 14.90 -7.02 23.35
C THR A 82 15.59 -5.87 24.08
N ASP A 83 16.18 -4.91 23.37
CA ASP A 83 16.80 -3.73 23.98
C ASP A 83 15.70 -2.73 24.41
N ARG A 84 15.68 -2.40 25.70
CA ARG A 84 14.65 -1.53 26.28
C ARG A 84 14.66 -0.10 25.73
N VAL A 85 15.82 0.43 25.36
CA VAL A 85 15.91 1.76 24.73
C VAL A 85 15.21 1.74 23.37
N VAL A 86 15.42 0.68 22.58
CA VAL A 86 14.74 0.53 21.28
C VAL A 86 13.24 0.35 21.45
N ILE A 87 12.80 -0.50 22.38
CA ILE A 87 11.38 -0.75 22.67
C ILE A 87 10.69 0.53 23.15
N ASP A 88 11.27 1.25 24.11
CA ASP A 88 10.67 2.47 24.63
C ASP A 88 10.64 3.59 23.58
N THR A 89 11.66 3.69 22.73
CA THR A 89 11.64 4.63 21.60
C THR A 89 10.58 4.24 20.56
N PHE A 90 10.39 2.96 20.28
CA PHE A 90 9.31 2.49 19.40
C PHE A 90 7.92 2.81 20.00
N LYS A 91 7.77 2.70 21.32
CA LYS A 91 6.56 3.12 22.04
C LYS A 91 6.35 4.63 21.96
N GLN A 92 7.40 5.46 21.91
CA GLN A 92 7.27 6.89 21.62
C GLN A 92 6.69 7.12 20.21
N LEU A 93 7.15 6.38 19.19
CA LEU A 93 6.60 6.47 17.83
C LEU A 93 5.11 6.14 17.83
N ILE A 94 4.73 4.99 18.41
CA ILE A 94 3.31 4.57 18.52
C ILE A 94 2.49 5.65 19.24
N THR A 95 3.01 6.18 20.35
CA THR A 95 2.33 7.21 21.14
C THR A 95 2.13 8.50 20.34
N TYR A 96 3.12 8.94 19.58
CA TYR A 96 3.00 10.11 18.71
C TYR A 96 1.95 9.87 17.62
N VAL A 97 2.05 8.75 16.90
CA VAL A 97 1.13 8.43 15.80
C VAL A 97 -0.31 8.34 16.28
N LEU A 98 -0.58 7.60 17.36
CA LEU A 98 -1.94 7.43 17.85
C LEU A 98 -2.52 8.70 18.49
N ASN A 99 -1.69 9.64 18.94
CA ASN A 99 -2.13 10.94 19.44
C ASN A 99 -2.14 12.05 18.39
N ARG A 100 -1.62 11.81 17.19
CA ARG A 100 -1.68 12.78 16.10
C ARG A 100 -3.13 13.11 15.78
N LYS A 101 -3.43 14.41 15.73
CA LYS A 101 -4.67 14.93 15.18
C LYS A 101 -4.45 15.16 13.69
N ASN A 102 -5.20 14.44 12.87
CA ASN A 102 -5.16 14.58 11.41
C ASN A 102 -5.38 16.04 11.01
N THR A 103 -4.47 16.62 10.22
CA THR A 103 -4.54 18.04 9.84
C THR A 103 -5.66 18.35 8.84
N ILE A 104 -6.17 17.33 8.14
CA ILE A 104 -7.22 17.44 7.13
C ILE A 104 -8.60 17.19 7.77
N SER A 105 -8.77 16.07 8.48
CA SER A 105 -10.07 15.70 9.09
C SER A 105 -10.27 16.25 10.50
N GLY A 106 -9.19 16.63 11.19
CA GLY A 106 -9.23 17.03 12.60
C GLY A 106 -9.45 15.87 13.57
N VAL A 107 -9.50 14.62 13.11
CA VAL A 107 -9.73 13.43 13.96
C VAL A 107 -8.38 12.92 14.50
N ARG A 108 -8.35 12.54 15.78
CA ARG A 108 -7.17 11.88 16.36
C ARG A 108 -7.05 10.48 15.78
N TYR A 109 -5.88 10.06 15.35
CA TYR A 109 -5.66 8.75 14.72
C TYR A 109 -6.15 7.58 15.57
N GLY A 110 -5.90 7.59 16.89
CA GLY A 110 -6.40 6.55 17.80
C GLY A 110 -7.92 6.50 17.96
N ASP A 111 -8.64 7.54 17.51
CA ASP A 111 -10.10 7.62 17.54
C ASP A 111 -10.74 7.46 16.15
N ASP A 112 -9.93 7.39 15.08
CA ASP A 112 -10.40 7.42 13.69
C ASP A 112 -11.01 6.08 13.27
N PRO A 113 -12.33 6.02 12.99
CA PRO A 113 -13.00 4.77 12.61
C PRO A 113 -12.65 4.30 11.20
N THR A 114 -11.89 5.08 10.43
CA THR A 114 -11.34 4.67 9.12
C THR A 114 -10.26 3.60 9.29
N ILE A 115 -9.61 3.54 10.46
CA ILE A 115 -8.58 2.56 10.77
C ILE A 115 -9.23 1.32 11.37
N LEU A 116 -9.26 0.23 10.62
CA LEU A 116 -9.78 -1.06 11.08
C LEU A 116 -8.88 -1.64 12.16
N ALA A 117 -7.58 -1.72 11.86
CA ALA A 117 -6.60 -2.30 12.76
C ALA A 117 -5.24 -1.60 12.68
N TRP A 118 -4.57 -1.54 13.83
CA TRP A 118 -3.15 -1.25 13.90
C TRP A 118 -2.37 -2.56 13.99
N GLN A 119 -1.37 -2.74 13.13
CA GLN A 119 -0.54 -3.93 13.11
C GLN A 119 0.82 -3.63 13.74
N THR A 120 1.27 -4.50 14.66
CA THR A 120 2.53 -4.29 15.41
C THR A 120 3.75 -4.15 14.48
N GLY A 121 3.71 -4.81 13.33
CA GLY A 121 4.59 -4.59 12.19
C GLY A 121 4.24 -5.52 11.01
N ASN A 122 4.92 -5.36 9.89
CA ASN A 122 4.79 -6.23 8.74
C ASN A 122 5.87 -7.32 8.78
N GLU A 123 5.46 -8.58 8.60
CA GLU A 123 6.33 -9.76 8.49
C GLU A 123 7.44 -9.89 9.54
N LEU A 124 7.16 -9.53 10.78
CA LEU A 124 8.16 -9.51 11.85
C LEU A 124 8.75 -10.89 12.09
N GLY A 125 10.08 -10.92 12.28
CA GLY A 125 10.87 -12.15 12.40
C GLY A 125 11.29 -12.76 11.07
N GLY A 126 10.80 -12.25 9.93
CA GLY A 126 11.20 -12.73 8.60
C GLY A 126 11.10 -14.24 8.43
N HIS A 127 11.85 -14.77 7.46
CA HIS A 127 11.82 -16.20 7.15
C HIS A 127 12.76 -16.99 8.08
N ASP A 128 13.94 -16.43 8.34
CA ASP A 128 15.05 -17.15 8.97
C ASP A 128 15.26 -16.80 10.45
N ASP A 129 14.73 -15.67 10.94
CA ASP A 129 14.87 -15.28 12.34
C ASP A 129 13.70 -15.76 13.21
N PRO A 130 13.86 -15.82 14.54
CA PRO A 130 12.76 -16.09 15.45
C PRO A 130 11.63 -15.04 15.32
N PRO A 131 10.37 -15.43 15.57
CA PRO A 131 9.28 -14.47 15.71
C PRO A 131 9.54 -13.51 16.89
N PRO A 132 8.83 -12.36 16.94
CA PRO A 132 8.89 -11.47 18.11
C PRO A 132 8.59 -12.22 19.41
N PRO A 133 9.32 -11.95 20.51
CA PRO A 133 9.00 -12.51 21.82
C PRO A 133 7.56 -12.17 22.24
N PRO A 134 6.83 -13.10 22.88
CA PRO A 134 5.43 -12.88 23.25
C PRO A 134 5.25 -11.68 24.17
N GLU A 135 6.17 -11.45 25.11
CA GLU A 135 6.15 -10.31 26.01
C GLU A 135 6.26 -8.97 25.28
N TRP A 136 7.04 -8.93 24.19
CA TRP A 136 7.16 -7.73 23.35
C TRP A 136 5.85 -7.46 22.62
N THR A 137 5.29 -8.48 21.96
CA THR A 137 4.03 -8.32 21.21
C THR A 137 2.89 -7.89 22.13
N ILE A 138 2.76 -8.50 23.32
CA ILE A 138 1.73 -8.16 24.30
C ILE A 138 1.94 -6.75 24.87
N GLU A 139 3.17 -6.35 25.15
CA GLU A 139 3.49 -5.00 25.63
C GLU A 139 3.07 -3.93 24.61
N ILE A 140 3.42 -4.14 23.33
CA ILE A 140 3.07 -3.22 22.23
C ILE A 140 1.55 -3.20 21.99
N ALA A 141 0.90 -4.37 21.94
CA ALA A 141 -0.55 -4.46 21.76
C ALA A 141 -1.32 -3.74 22.89
N ARG A 142 -0.86 -3.86 24.14
CA ARG A 142 -1.46 -3.16 25.28
C ARG A 142 -1.33 -1.65 25.18
N LEU A 143 -0.17 -1.14 24.75
CA LEU A 143 0.00 0.29 24.49
C LEU A 143 -0.97 0.77 23.41
N ILE A 144 -1.09 0.03 22.29
CA ILE A 144 -2.01 0.38 21.21
C ILE A 144 -3.45 0.41 21.72
N LYS A 145 -3.91 -0.62 22.45
CA LYS A 145 -5.26 -0.66 23.03
C LYS A 145 -5.51 0.48 24.02
N HIS A 146 -4.50 0.89 24.79
CA HIS A 146 -4.63 2.03 25.69
C HIS A 146 -4.86 3.35 24.92
N LEU A 147 -4.13 3.56 23.83
CA LEU A 147 -4.17 4.79 23.03
C LEU A 147 -5.30 4.81 21.99
N ALA A 148 -5.74 3.64 21.52
CA ALA A 148 -6.75 3.46 20.49
C ALA A 148 -7.73 2.32 20.88
N PRO A 149 -8.54 2.49 21.95
CA PRO A 149 -9.32 1.41 22.56
C PRO A 149 -10.41 0.81 21.67
N ARG A 150 -10.80 1.51 20.59
CA ARG A 150 -11.82 1.05 19.64
C ARG A 150 -11.25 0.35 18.41
N SER A 151 -9.95 0.50 18.15
CA SER A 151 -9.31 -0.14 17.00
C SER A 151 -8.97 -1.60 17.31
N LEU A 152 -8.99 -2.44 16.28
CA LEU A 152 -8.43 -3.77 16.37
C LEU A 152 -6.90 -3.70 16.40
N VAL A 153 -6.26 -4.71 16.97
CA VAL A 153 -4.81 -4.88 16.95
C VAL A 153 -4.48 -6.18 16.23
N SER A 154 -3.63 -6.08 15.22
CA SER A 154 -3.13 -7.21 14.47
C SER A 154 -1.71 -7.56 14.93
N ASP A 155 -1.48 -8.86 15.15
CA ASP A 155 -0.13 -9.39 15.23
C ASP A 155 0.58 -9.21 13.88
N GLY A 156 1.88 -8.92 13.97
CA GLY A 156 2.74 -8.64 12.83
C GLY A 156 3.69 -9.77 12.48
N THR A 157 3.64 -10.91 13.19
CA THR A 157 4.57 -12.02 13.00
C THR A 157 4.35 -12.66 11.64
N LEU A 158 5.43 -12.86 10.88
CA LEU A 158 5.34 -13.69 9.68
C LEU A 158 5.14 -15.15 10.09
N GLY A 159 4.01 -15.75 9.70
CA GLY A 159 3.74 -17.16 9.93
C GLY A 159 4.45 -18.10 8.95
N TRP A 160 4.82 -17.59 7.76
CA TRP A 160 5.43 -18.34 6.65
C TRP A 160 4.59 -19.59 6.30
N ASP A 161 5.21 -20.78 6.25
CA ASP A 161 4.58 -22.06 5.92
C ASP A 161 3.87 -22.73 7.11
N ASN A 162 4.05 -22.21 8.33
CA ASN A 162 3.55 -22.80 9.56
C ASN A 162 3.36 -21.78 10.68
N GLY A 163 2.27 -21.01 10.60
CA GLY A 163 1.94 -20.01 11.59
C GLY A 163 1.81 -20.58 13.00
N LYS A 164 1.31 -21.82 13.17
CA LYS A 164 1.22 -22.49 14.48
C LYS A 164 2.57 -22.63 15.21
N ARG A 165 3.69 -22.70 14.48
CA ARG A 165 5.03 -22.76 15.08
C ARG A 165 5.59 -21.39 15.46
N ARG A 166 5.04 -20.33 14.87
CA ARG A 166 5.56 -18.95 15.00
C ARG A 166 4.69 -18.07 15.88
N TRP A 167 3.38 -18.28 15.91
CA TRP A 167 2.47 -17.59 16.81
C TRP A 167 2.51 -18.19 18.21
N HIS A 168 3.05 -17.41 19.14
CA HIS A 168 3.14 -17.80 20.53
C HIS A 168 1.75 -17.97 21.17
N ARG A 169 1.59 -19.03 21.97
CA ARG A 169 0.32 -19.34 22.68
C ARG A 169 -0.14 -18.21 23.60
N ASP A 170 0.79 -17.47 24.18
CA ASP A 170 0.47 -16.36 25.08
C ASP A 170 -0.12 -15.18 24.30
N VAL A 171 0.38 -14.92 23.09
CA VAL A 171 -0.18 -13.91 22.18
C VAL A 171 -1.57 -14.33 21.68
N LEU A 172 -1.76 -15.60 21.33
CA LEU A 172 -3.07 -16.14 20.95
C LEU A 172 -4.13 -16.04 22.07
N LYS A 173 -3.71 -15.99 23.34
CA LYS A 173 -4.60 -15.81 24.49
C LYS A 173 -4.73 -14.35 24.94
N ALA A 174 -3.86 -13.46 24.47
CA ALA A 174 -3.87 -12.07 24.90
C ALA A 174 -5.14 -11.37 24.42
N PRO A 175 -5.94 -10.75 25.30
CA PRO A 175 -7.14 -10.01 24.89
C PRO A 175 -6.79 -8.75 24.09
N GLU A 176 -5.55 -8.27 24.15
CA GLU A 176 -5.11 -7.07 23.44
C GLU A 176 -4.86 -7.31 21.94
N VAL A 177 -4.75 -8.57 21.48
CA VAL A 177 -4.50 -8.93 20.07
C VAL A 177 -5.75 -9.57 19.47
N ASP A 178 -6.27 -9.02 18.38
CA ASP A 178 -7.54 -9.45 17.78
C ASP A 178 -7.35 -10.27 16.50
N ILE A 179 -6.39 -9.85 15.67
CA ILE A 179 -6.17 -10.37 14.32
C ILE A 179 -4.79 -11.02 14.23
N PHE A 180 -4.71 -12.16 13.55
CA PHE A 180 -3.48 -12.76 13.07
C PHE A 180 -3.45 -12.72 11.55
N VAL A 181 -2.32 -12.29 11.00
CA VAL A 181 -2.10 -12.14 9.57
C VAL A 181 -0.99 -13.07 9.13
N ASN A 182 -1.13 -13.65 7.94
CA ASN A 182 -0.02 -14.24 7.22
C ASN A 182 -0.26 -14.11 5.71
N HIS A 183 0.76 -14.43 4.91
CA HIS A 183 0.79 -14.17 3.47
C HIS A 183 0.85 -15.50 2.71
N TYR A 184 -0.17 -15.80 1.92
CA TYR A 184 -0.28 -17.08 1.23
C TYR A 184 -0.73 -16.94 -0.22
N ASN A 185 -0.04 -17.71 -1.06
CA ASN A 185 -0.46 -18.03 -2.42
C ASN A 185 -0.98 -19.48 -2.55
N ASP A 186 -1.05 -20.24 -1.44
CA ASP A 186 -1.12 -21.71 -1.51
C ASP A 186 -1.99 -22.41 -0.42
N LYS A 187 -1.73 -23.71 -0.25
CA LYS A 187 -2.51 -24.68 0.54
C LYS A 187 -2.53 -24.47 2.06
N TYR A 188 -1.65 -23.64 2.63
CA TYR A 188 -1.56 -23.49 4.09
C TYR A 188 -2.60 -22.53 4.69
N LEU A 189 -3.23 -21.72 3.83
CA LEU A 189 -4.20 -20.71 4.19
C LEU A 189 -5.30 -21.21 5.14
N GLU A 190 -6.01 -22.29 4.76
CA GLU A 190 -7.15 -22.80 5.54
C GLU A 190 -6.71 -23.39 6.90
N ARG A 191 -5.56 -24.09 6.93
CA ARG A 191 -5.03 -24.68 8.16
C ARG A 191 -4.76 -23.62 9.22
N ASP A 192 -4.11 -22.53 8.82
CA ASP A 192 -3.72 -21.48 9.75
C ASP A 192 -4.91 -20.59 10.11
N ALA A 193 -5.86 -20.38 9.20
CA ALA A 193 -7.16 -19.77 9.52
C ALA A 193 -7.94 -20.55 10.56
N ASP A 194 -8.09 -21.87 10.40
CA ASP A 194 -8.80 -22.74 11.35
C ASP A 194 -8.08 -22.79 12.70
N PHE A 195 -6.75 -22.79 12.70
CA PHE A 195 -5.96 -22.75 13.92
C PHE A 195 -6.18 -21.44 14.70
N VAL A 196 -6.14 -20.29 14.02
CA VAL A 196 -6.36 -18.97 14.64
C VAL A 196 -7.80 -18.84 15.14
N ALA A 197 -8.78 -19.24 14.33
CA ALA A 197 -10.19 -19.24 14.72
C ALA A 197 -10.46 -20.18 15.91
N GLY A 198 -9.82 -21.34 15.97
CA GLY A 198 -9.87 -22.25 17.11
C GLY A 198 -9.33 -21.67 18.43
N ASN A 199 -8.60 -20.56 18.38
CA ASN A 199 -8.17 -19.78 19.55
C ASN A 199 -9.05 -18.54 19.80
N GLY A 200 -10.18 -18.41 19.11
CA GLY A 200 -11.10 -17.27 19.24
C GLY A 200 -10.55 -15.96 18.66
N LYS A 201 -9.67 -16.06 17.65
CA LYS A 201 -9.02 -14.92 16.99
C LYS A 201 -9.44 -14.84 15.52
N VAL A 202 -9.28 -13.67 14.93
CA VAL A 202 -9.59 -13.43 13.51
C VAL A 202 -8.35 -13.70 12.66
N PHE A 203 -8.53 -14.40 11.54
CA PHE A 203 -7.46 -14.60 10.56
C PHE A 203 -7.70 -13.78 9.29
N VAL A 204 -6.67 -13.11 8.80
CA VAL A 204 -6.67 -12.38 7.52
C VAL A 204 -5.47 -12.84 6.68
N ASN A 205 -5.69 -13.15 5.40
CA ASN A 205 -4.59 -13.33 4.45
C ASN A 205 -4.13 -11.93 3.99
N GLY A 206 -3.02 -11.48 4.58
CA GLY A 206 -2.55 -10.09 4.46
C GLY A 206 -2.02 -9.73 3.08
N GLU A 207 -1.46 -10.72 2.38
CA GLU A 207 -0.85 -10.53 1.07
C GLU A 207 -0.97 -11.82 0.26
N PHE A 208 -1.30 -11.66 -1.03
CA PHE A 208 -1.20 -12.71 -2.06
C PHE A 208 -1.06 -12.06 -3.45
N GLY A 209 -0.53 -12.81 -4.42
CA GLY A 209 -0.27 -12.32 -5.79
C GLY A 209 1.22 -12.22 -6.11
N LEU A 210 1.54 -11.80 -7.34
CA LEU A 210 2.91 -11.64 -7.87
C LEU A 210 3.75 -12.94 -7.95
N TYR A 211 3.12 -14.12 -8.07
CA TYR A 211 3.82 -15.39 -8.32
C TYR A 211 3.23 -16.13 -9.53
N LEU A 212 4.02 -16.23 -10.59
CA LEU A 212 3.75 -17.08 -11.76
C LEU A 212 4.28 -18.51 -11.55
N PRO A 213 3.76 -19.53 -12.28
CA PRO A 213 2.67 -19.50 -13.27
C PRO A 213 1.36 -20.10 -12.71
N ALA A 214 1.25 -20.26 -11.40
CA ALA A 214 0.19 -21.02 -10.76
C ALA A 214 -0.23 -20.44 -9.40
N CYS A 215 -0.31 -19.11 -9.26
CA CYS A 215 -1.10 -18.53 -8.18
C CYS A 215 -2.54 -18.36 -8.68
N PRO A 216 -3.48 -19.25 -8.33
CA PRO A 216 -4.87 -19.07 -8.70
C PRO A 216 -5.41 -17.96 -7.79
N TYR A 217 -5.45 -16.71 -8.27
CA TYR A 217 -6.23 -15.65 -7.62
C TYR A 217 -7.63 -16.19 -7.27
N ASP A 218 -8.24 -16.94 -8.21
CA ASP A 218 -9.47 -17.69 -7.99
C ASP A 218 -9.42 -18.73 -6.88
N GLY A 219 -8.27 -19.38 -6.65
CA GLY A 219 -8.08 -20.39 -5.62
C GLY A 219 -7.94 -19.76 -4.23
N VAL A 220 -7.13 -18.71 -4.08
CA VAL A 220 -7.02 -17.97 -2.80
C VAL A 220 -8.35 -17.32 -2.45
N LEU A 221 -8.96 -16.59 -3.39
CA LEU A 221 -10.24 -15.93 -3.19
C LEU A 221 -11.39 -16.94 -3.03
N GLY A 222 -11.37 -18.04 -3.79
CA GLY A 222 -12.35 -19.12 -3.66
C GLY A 222 -12.28 -19.83 -2.31
N ARG A 223 -11.08 -20.06 -1.75
CA ARG A 223 -10.91 -20.56 -0.38
C ARG A 223 -11.39 -19.55 0.66
N THR A 224 -11.11 -18.26 0.45
CA THR A 224 -11.59 -17.16 1.31
C THR A 224 -13.12 -17.15 1.39
N ILE A 225 -13.82 -17.34 0.26
CA ILE A 225 -15.29 -17.41 0.24
C ILE A 225 -15.80 -18.69 0.92
N LYS A 226 -15.12 -19.82 0.74
CA LYS A 226 -15.58 -21.14 1.23
C LYS A 226 -15.34 -21.35 2.71
N ASN A 227 -14.24 -20.83 3.26
CA ASN A 227 -13.89 -20.99 4.66
C ASN A 227 -14.18 -19.71 5.44
N HIS A 228 -15.25 -19.75 6.24
CA HIS A 228 -15.69 -18.63 7.09
C HIS A 228 -14.70 -18.21 8.18
N ASN A 229 -13.63 -18.99 8.41
CA ASN A 229 -12.55 -18.60 9.33
C ASN A 229 -11.54 -17.63 8.68
N ILE A 230 -11.62 -17.40 7.37
CA ILE A 230 -10.81 -16.41 6.66
C ILE A 230 -11.64 -15.13 6.51
N ALA A 231 -11.29 -14.09 7.26
CA ALA A 231 -12.05 -12.83 7.24
C ALA A 231 -11.85 -12.01 5.94
N GLY A 232 -10.74 -12.24 5.24
CA GLY A 232 -10.45 -11.59 3.96
C GLY A 232 -9.07 -11.95 3.41
N SER A 233 -8.86 -11.62 2.13
CA SER A 233 -7.57 -11.73 1.44
C SER A 233 -7.26 -10.44 0.71
N MET A 234 -6.05 -9.90 0.86
CA MET A 234 -5.63 -8.63 0.26
C MET A 234 -4.54 -8.83 -0.80
N LEU A 235 -4.78 -8.30 -2.01
CA LEU A 235 -3.85 -8.41 -3.14
C LEU A 235 -2.59 -7.58 -2.88
N TRP A 236 -1.43 -8.20 -3.01
CA TRP A 236 -0.15 -7.53 -3.11
C TRP A 236 0.23 -7.41 -4.59
N SER A 237 0.40 -6.22 -5.16
CA SER A 237 0.05 -4.91 -4.60
C SER A 237 -0.47 -3.95 -5.66
N LEU A 238 -1.33 -3.02 -5.25
CA LEU A 238 -1.89 -1.96 -6.11
C LEU A 238 -1.02 -0.69 -6.01
N ARG A 239 -0.80 0.01 -7.13
CA ARG A 239 -0.12 1.32 -7.18
C ARG A 239 -1.01 2.42 -7.77
N TYR A 240 -0.65 3.67 -7.46
CA TYR A 240 -1.43 4.88 -7.70
C TYR A 240 -1.08 5.55 -9.05
N HIS A 241 -2.01 6.37 -9.55
CA HIS A 241 -1.73 7.32 -10.64
C HIS A 241 -0.73 8.37 -10.16
N SER A 242 0.32 8.64 -10.91
CA SER A 242 1.32 9.63 -10.55
C SER A 242 0.87 11.05 -10.87
N GLY A 243 1.19 12.00 -9.97
CA GLY A 243 0.99 13.43 -10.24
C GLY A 243 1.81 13.96 -11.41
N ALA A 244 2.83 13.23 -11.86
CA ALA A 244 3.59 13.54 -13.07
C ALA A 244 2.99 12.92 -14.35
N GLY A 245 1.80 12.31 -14.27
CA GLY A 245 1.17 11.57 -15.36
C GLY A 245 1.55 10.09 -15.39
N GLY A 246 0.66 9.25 -15.92
CA GLY A 246 0.78 7.79 -15.90
C GLY A 246 0.65 7.19 -14.50
N PHE A 247 1.21 6.02 -14.29
CA PHE A 247 1.18 5.28 -13.02
C PHE A 247 2.57 5.15 -12.39
N TYR A 248 2.60 5.09 -11.07
CA TYR A 248 3.77 4.57 -10.37
C TYR A 248 3.85 3.06 -10.62
N THR A 249 4.96 2.60 -11.19
CA THR A 249 5.20 1.18 -11.45
C THR A 249 6.31 0.67 -10.54
N HIS A 250 6.11 -0.52 -9.99
CA HIS A 250 7.05 -1.16 -9.07
C HIS A 250 7.28 -2.60 -9.52
N CYS A 251 8.53 -3.05 -9.48
CA CYS A 251 8.88 -4.41 -9.82
C CYS A 251 9.39 -5.15 -8.57
N GLU A 252 8.75 -6.28 -8.27
CA GLU A 252 9.20 -7.30 -7.32
C GLU A 252 10.02 -8.33 -8.12
N GLY A 253 11.31 -8.51 -7.79
CA GLY A 253 12.18 -9.48 -8.46
C GLY A 253 13.64 -9.33 -8.00
N TYR A 254 14.30 -10.45 -7.70
CA TYR A 254 15.70 -10.47 -7.27
C TYR A 254 16.62 -10.19 -8.47
N GLY A 255 16.82 -8.89 -8.74
CA GLY A 255 17.81 -8.45 -9.71
C GLY A 255 17.80 -6.94 -9.90
N HIS A 256 17.75 -6.20 -8.80
CA HIS A 256 18.54 -4.99 -8.76
C HIS A 256 20.00 -5.43 -8.71
N ASP A 257 20.74 -5.26 -9.82
CA ASP A 257 22.16 -5.07 -9.64
C ASP A 257 22.36 -3.86 -8.71
N LYS A 258 23.42 -3.86 -7.92
CA LYS A 258 23.71 -2.81 -6.93
C LYS A 258 24.00 -1.44 -7.56
N ASN A 259 23.83 -1.31 -8.87
CA ASN A 259 24.07 -0.13 -9.71
C ASN A 259 22.84 0.28 -10.55
N GLY A 260 21.63 -0.24 -10.28
CA GLY A 260 20.40 0.14 -10.99
C GLY A 260 20.25 -0.45 -12.40
N GLY A 261 21.06 -1.43 -12.78
CA GLY A 261 20.87 -2.25 -13.97
C GLY A 261 19.93 -3.42 -13.67
N GLY A 262 18.85 -3.50 -14.44
CA GLY A 262 17.88 -4.58 -14.34
C GLY A 262 18.51 -5.97 -14.54
N ALA A 263 18.04 -6.92 -13.73
CA ALA A 263 18.29 -8.36 -13.81
C ALA A 263 18.39 -8.88 -15.26
N ARG A 264 19.33 -9.77 -15.50
CA ARG A 264 19.68 -10.25 -16.85
C ARG A 264 18.81 -11.40 -17.37
N ASP A 265 17.63 -11.66 -16.79
CA ASP A 265 16.68 -12.62 -17.34
C ASP A 265 15.25 -12.05 -17.32
N ARG A 266 14.57 -12.10 -18.46
CA ARG A 266 13.37 -11.28 -18.75
C ARG A 266 12.05 -11.89 -18.26
N ASN A 267 12.08 -13.08 -17.63
CA ASN A 267 10.87 -13.85 -17.28
C ASN A 267 10.47 -13.84 -15.80
N ASP A 268 11.27 -13.24 -14.90
CA ASP A 268 11.03 -13.27 -13.44
C ASP A 268 10.64 -11.90 -12.85
N TYR A 269 10.25 -10.94 -13.71
CA TYR A 269 9.79 -9.63 -13.26
C TYR A 269 8.31 -9.65 -12.90
N TYR A 270 7.99 -9.52 -11.62
CA TYR A 270 6.63 -9.32 -11.16
C TYR A 270 6.38 -7.83 -11.00
N TYR A 271 5.37 -7.29 -11.69
CA TYR A 271 5.03 -5.89 -11.58
C TYR A 271 3.80 -5.71 -10.72
N SER A 272 3.81 -4.67 -9.89
CA SER A 272 2.64 -4.21 -9.17
C SER A 272 1.48 -3.93 -10.11
N TYR A 273 0.26 -4.07 -9.61
CA TYR A 273 -0.95 -3.91 -10.39
C TYR A 273 -1.51 -2.48 -10.34
N HIS A 274 -2.40 -2.18 -11.29
CA HIS A 274 -3.11 -0.90 -11.34
C HIS A 274 -4.60 -1.13 -11.57
N ALA A 275 -5.43 -0.24 -11.02
CA ALA A 275 -6.87 -0.27 -11.28
C ALA A 275 -7.17 0.61 -12.50
N PRO A 276 -8.01 0.15 -13.46
CA PRO A 276 -8.87 -1.04 -13.39
C PRO A 276 -8.26 -2.36 -13.91
N GLY A 277 -6.98 -2.37 -14.26
CA GLY A 277 -6.32 -3.48 -14.94
C GLY A 277 -6.09 -3.15 -16.41
N PHE A 278 -4.83 -2.92 -16.78
CA PHE A 278 -4.43 -2.53 -18.13
C PHE A 278 -3.95 -3.70 -19.00
N ARG A 279 -3.79 -3.42 -20.30
CA ARG A 279 -3.17 -4.39 -21.20
C ARG A 279 -1.73 -4.61 -20.77
N SER A 280 -1.29 -5.87 -20.81
CA SER A 280 0.08 -6.21 -20.46
C SER A 280 1.10 -5.49 -21.35
N ASN A 281 2.06 -4.82 -20.70
CA ASN A 281 3.23 -4.21 -21.31
C ASN A 281 4.39 -4.23 -20.30
N PRO A 282 5.07 -5.38 -20.11
CA PRO A 282 6.08 -5.52 -19.07
C PRO A 282 7.28 -4.57 -19.24
N SER A 283 7.55 -4.13 -20.48
CA SER A 283 8.59 -3.11 -20.75
C SER A 283 8.29 -1.74 -20.14
N GLN A 284 7.04 -1.52 -19.76
CA GLN A 284 6.54 -0.29 -19.14
C GLN A 284 6.01 -0.53 -17.71
N GLY A 285 6.27 -1.72 -17.15
CA GLY A 285 5.86 -2.05 -15.80
C GLY A 285 4.39 -2.44 -15.62
N PHE A 286 3.74 -2.91 -16.70
CA PHE A 286 2.42 -3.51 -16.68
C PHE A 286 2.55 -5.02 -16.91
N GLY A 287 2.46 -5.79 -15.83
CA GLY A 287 2.75 -7.23 -15.82
C GLY A 287 1.83 -8.07 -16.71
N HIS A 288 2.13 -9.37 -16.86
CA HIS A 288 1.34 -10.29 -17.68
C HIS A 288 -0.10 -10.47 -17.19
N GLU A 289 -0.31 -10.37 -15.88
CA GLU A 289 -1.59 -10.66 -15.22
C GLU A 289 -2.43 -9.39 -14.96
N GLU A 290 -1.87 -8.21 -15.26
CA GLU A 290 -2.46 -6.90 -15.01
C GLU A 290 -3.92 -6.79 -15.54
N GLN A 291 -4.15 -7.30 -16.74
CA GLN A 291 -5.46 -7.23 -17.39
C GLN A 291 -6.52 -8.12 -16.72
N SER A 292 -6.13 -9.23 -16.07
CA SER A 292 -7.05 -10.25 -15.57
C SER A 292 -7.25 -10.20 -14.06
N VAL A 293 -6.26 -9.73 -13.29
CA VAL A 293 -6.31 -9.74 -11.82
C VAL A 293 -7.41 -8.84 -11.29
N MET A 294 -7.49 -7.59 -11.74
CA MET A 294 -8.49 -6.64 -11.22
C MET A 294 -9.95 -7.08 -11.48
N PRO A 295 -10.33 -7.55 -12.68
CA PRO A 295 -11.64 -8.18 -12.90
C PRO A 295 -11.89 -9.39 -12.00
N THR A 296 -10.87 -10.21 -11.75
CA THR A 296 -10.98 -11.40 -10.88
C THR A 296 -11.25 -10.99 -9.44
N ILE A 297 -10.46 -10.07 -8.89
CA ILE A 297 -10.65 -9.52 -7.54
C ILE A 297 -12.06 -8.97 -7.38
N ARG A 298 -12.51 -8.16 -8.34
CA ARG A 298 -13.86 -7.58 -8.33
C ARG A 298 -14.94 -8.67 -8.35
N SER A 299 -14.82 -9.68 -9.19
CA SER A 299 -15.77 -10.79 -9.30
C SER A 299 -15.94 -11.52 -7.96
N HIS A 300 -14.84 -11.79 -7.25
CA HIS A 300 -14.90 -12.41 -5.92
C HIS A 300 -15.40 -11.46 -4.84
N ALA A 301 -15.04 -10.18 -4.86
CA ALA A 301 -15.56 -9.19 -3.93
C ALA A 301 -17.10 -9.05 -4.01
N LEU A 302 -17.65 -9.10 -5.23
CA LEU A 302 -19.10 -9.15 -5.43
C LEU A 302 -19.72 -10.43 -4.84
N ARG A 303 -19.08 -11.60 -5.05
CA ARG A 303 -19.57 -12.86 -4.47
C ARG A 303 -19.57 -12.83 -2.93
N ILE A 304 -18.52 -12.29 -2.31
CA ILE A 304 -18.45 -12.07 -0.86
C ILE A 304 -19.61 -11.16 -0.41
N SER A 305 -19.94 -10.15 -1.20
CA SER A 305 -21.04 -9.22 -0.95
C SER A 305 -22.42 -9.75 -1.36
N ASN A 306 -22.51 -11.00 -1.82
CA ASN A 306 -23.73 -11.61 -2.36
C ASN A 306 -24.38 -10.79 -3.51
N LEU A 307 -23.54 -10.19 -4.37
CA LEU A 307 -23.95 -9.38 -5.51
C LEU A 307 -23.70 -10.11 -6.84
N PRO A 308 -24.56 -9.92 -7.86
CA PRO A 308 -24.36 -10.50 -9.20
C PRO A 308 -23.04 -10.09 -9.85
N PRO A 309 -22.36 -10.95 -10.64
CA PRO A 309 -21.11 -10.61 -11.34
C PRO A 309 -21.22 -9.39 -12.27
N ASN A 310 -22.40 -9.15 -12.84
CA ASN A 310 -22.71 -8.02 -13.72
C ASN A 310 -23.17 -6.77 -12.96
N THR A 311 -23.08 -6.74 -11.63
CA THR A 311 -23.37 -5.54 -10.83
C THR A 311 -22.50 -4.41 -11.39
N PRO A 312 -23.08 -3.27 -11.79
CA PRO A 312 -22.32 -2.16 -12.34
C PRO A 312 -21.39 -1.56 -11.28
N PHE A 313 -20.39 -0.79 -11.71
CA PHE A 313 -19.65 0.03 -10.76
C PHE A 313 -20.61 1.05 -10.09
N PRO A 314 -20.43 1.37 -8.79
CA PRO A 314 -21.24 2.36 -8.10
C PRO A 314 -21.22 3.72 -8.83
N PRO A 315 -22.26 4.56 -8.65
CA PRO A 315 -22.42 5.80 -9.39
C PRO A 315 -21.18 6.70 -9.28
N LEU A 316 -20.80 7.19 -10.45
CA LEU A 316 -19.45 7.64 -10.76
C LEU A 316 -19.08 8.93 -10.01
N ILE A 317 -18.03 8.87 -9.19
CA ILE A 317 -17.24 10.08 -8.93
C ILE A 317 -16.41 10.28 -10.21
N PRO A 318 -16.67 11.32 -11.02
CA PRO A 318 -15.87 11.57 -12.20
C PRO A 318 -14.40 11.71 -11.81
N PRO A 319 -13.44 11.31 -12.67
CA PRO A 319 -12.04 11.52 -12.37
C PRO A 319 -11.77 12.99 -12.06
N GLN A 320 -10.97 13.25 -11.04
CA GLN A 320 -10.54 14.61 -10.72
C GLN A 320 -9.24 14.90 -11.46
N LEU A 321 -9.26 15.92 -12.32
CA LEU A 321 -8.06 16.44 -12.96
C LEU A 321 -7.37 17.43 -12.02
N LEU A 322 -6.06 17.27 -11.84
CA LEU A 322 -5.24 18.24 -11.11
C LEU A 322 -5.04 19.48 -11.98
N THR A 323 -5.22 20.66 -11.38
CA THR A 323 -4.95 21.94 -12.06
C THR A 323 -3.44 22.13 -12.23
N THR A 324 -3.02 22.52 -13.42
CA THR A 324 -1.63 22.92 -13.67
C THR A 324 -1.45 24.42 -13.46
N SER A 325 -0.21 24.88 -13.32
CA SER A 325 0.11 26.31 -13.22
C SER A 325 -0.06 27.09 -14.54
N ALA A 326 -0.26 26.38 -15.65
CA ALA A 326 -0.51 26.99 -16.94
C ALA A 326 -2.00 27.36 -17.03
N ASP A 327 -2.33 28.64 -16.92
CA ASP A 327 -3.70 29.14 -17.07
C ASP A 327 -3.78 30.03 -18.30
N GLY A 328 -3.84 29.38 -19.46
CA GLY A 328 -4.04 30.08 -20.73
C GLY A 328 -5.47 30.60 -20.82
N SER A 329 -5.66 31.78 -21.39
CA SER A 329 -7.00 32.30 -21.69
C SER A 329 -7.17 32.43 -23.19
N GLU A 330 -8.18 31.77 -23.77
CA GLU A 330 -8.63 32.08 -25.11
C GLU A 330 -10.15 31.88 -25.23
N GLY A 331 -10.82 32.76 -25.97
CA GLY A 331 -12.26 32.73 -26.23
C GLY A 331 -12.53 32.22 -27.64
N GLY A 332 -12.82 30.92 -27.79
CA GLY A 332 -13.08 30.29 -29.08
C GLY A 332 -13.75 28.92 -28.96
N GLY A 333 -14.13 28.34 -30.12
CA GLY A 333 -14.61 26.96 -30.21
C GLY A 333 -13.47 25.95 -30.05
N TRP A 334 -13.79 24.72 -29.64
CA TRP A 334 -12.82 23.66 -29.38
C TRP A 334 -13.03 22.48 -30.31
N ASP A 335 -11.96 22.00 -30.95
CA ASP A 335 -11.94 20.77 -31.73
C ASP A 335 -11.36 19.60 -30.91
N CYS A 336 -11.91 18.39 -31.11
CA CYS A 336 -11.34 17.18 -30.53
C CYS A 336 -10.19 16.67 -31.42
N VAL A 337 -8.95 16.78 -30.93
CA VAL A 337 -7.75 16.35 -31.65
C VAL A 337 -7.29 14.94 -31.28
N ALA A 338 -7.77 14.40 -30.15
CA ALA A 338 -7.53 13.03 -29.72
C ALA A 338 -8.64 12.53 -28.77
N GLU A 339 -9.04 11.27 -28.93
CA GLU A 339 -9.95 10.55 -28.01
C GLU A 339 -9.41 9.14 -27.76
N GLY A 340 -9.72 8.56 -26.61
CA GLY A 340 -9.29 7.19 -26.26
C GLY A 340 -7.80 7.06 -25.92
N VAL A 341 -7.14 8.16 -25.58
CA VAL A 341 -5.77 8.15 -25.07
C VAL A 341 -5.76 7.49 -23.69
N THR A 342 -5.03 6.39 -23.56
CA THR A 342 -4.84 5.68 -22.29
C THR A 342 -3.64 6.21 -21.52
N ASP A 343 -3.71 6.11 -20.20
CA ASP A 343 -2.67 6.51 -19.26
C ASP A 343 -1.92 5.31 -18.65
N ASP A 344 -2.02 4.14 -19.28
CA ASP A 344 -1.29 2.90 -18.97
C ASP A 344 0.21 3.01 -19.31
N LYS A 345 0.85 4.03 -18.74
CA LYS A 345 2.25 4.38 -18.95
C LYS A 345 2.97 4.59 -17.61
N PRO A 346 4.30 4.41 -17.57
CA PRO A 346 5.08 4.76 -16.40
C PRO A 346 4.98 6.24 -16.06
N THR A 347 5.26 6.54 -14.79
CA THR A 347 5.32 7.89 -14.25
C THR A 347 6.13 8.85 -15.14
N GLY A 348 5.56 10.00 -15.47
CA GLY A 348 6.23 11.04 -16.25
C GLY A 348 6.27 10.80 -17.76
N SER A 349 5.65 9.72 -18.23
CA SER A 349 5.55 9.45 -19.67
C SER A 349 4.60 10.43 -20.35
N ALA A 350 4.94 10.85 -21.56
CA ALA A 350 4.01 11.57 -22.41
C ALA A 350 2.80 10.67 -22.75
N LEU A 351 1.60 11.07 -22.33
CA LEU A 351 0.37 10.32 -22.60
C LEU A 351 -0.01 10.41 -24.08
N TRP A 352 0.12 11.59 -24.67
CA TRP A 352 -0.14 11.86 -26.07
C TRP A 352 0.70 13.04 -26.57
N ARG A 353 0.90 13.12 -27.89
CA ARG A 353 1.61 14.20 -28.57
C ARG A 353 0.81 14.63 -29.79
N ASP A 354 0.60 15.94 -29.93
CA ASP A 354 0.03 16.51 -31.14
C ASP A 354 1.09 16.58 -32.25
N GLU A 355 1.15 15.55 -33.09
CA GLU A 355 2.08 15.52 -34.23
C GLU A 355 1.72 16.55 -35.32
N TRP A 356 0.46 16.98 -35.38
CA TRP A 356 0.03 17.93 -36.39
C TRP A 356 0.52 19.34 -36.06
N CYS A 357 0.40 19.76 -34.80
CA CYS A 357 0.99 21.01 -34.28
C CYS A 357 2.50 21.05 -34.53
N VAL A 358 3.23 19.97 -34.20
CA VAL A 358 4.68 19.86 -34.40
C VAL A 358 5.07 20.09 -35.87
N GLY A 359 4.26 19.63 -36.82
CA GLY A 359 4.49 19.81 -38.26
C GLY A 359 4.04 21.15 -38.83
N HIS A 360 3.22 21.92 -38.12
CA HIS A 360 2.58 23.16 -38.63
C HIS A 360 2.80 24.38 -37.70
N GLY A 361 3.75 24.30 -36.77
CA GLY A 361 4.10 25.32 -35.75
C GLY A 361 4.74 26.60 -36.29
N GLY A 362 4.24 27.15 -37.40
CA GLY A 362 4.70 28.40 -38.02
C GLY A 362 4.38 29.66 -37.22
N GLY A 363 4.76 29.71 -35.94
CA GLY A 363 4.57 30.86 -35.04
C GLY A 363 3.16 31.03 -34.47
N ARG A 364 2.25 30.06 -34.69
CA ARG A 364 0.93 30.04 -34.07
C ARG A 364 1.00 29.41 -32.68
N GLY A 365 0.23 29.94 -31.74
CA GLY A 365 0.02 29.32 -30.44
C GLY A 365 -1.13 28.32 -30.52
N TRP A 366 -1.01 27.23 -29.78
CA TRP A 366 -2.05 26.21 -29.64
C TRP A 366 -2.42 26.03 -28.18
N TRP A 367 -3.72 25.93 -27.90
CA TRP A 367 -4.25 25.74 -26.57
C TRP A 367 -4.94 24.39 -26.47
N TYR A 368 -4.73 23.72 -25.35
CA TYR A 368 -5.24 22.38 -25.10
C TYR A 368 -5.98 22.34 -23.78
N ARG A 369 -6.97 21.45 -23.72
CA ARG A 369 -7.62 21.02 -22.49
C ARG A 369 -7.96 19.56 -22.63
N VAL A 370 -7.99 18.85 -21.52
CA VAL A 370 -8.28 17.42 -21.49
C VAL A 370 -9.53 17.14 -20.67
N GLN A 371 -10.20 16.05 -21.00
CA GLN A 371 -11.27 15.48 -20.20
C GLN A 371 -10.90 14.03 -19.90
N ALA A 372 -10.88 13.67 -18.62
CA ALA A 372 -10.63 12.30 -18.21
C ALA A 372 -11.92 11.47 -18.32
N VAL A 373 -11.75 10.22 -18.74
CA VAL A 373 -12.84 9.23 -18.85
C VAL A 373 -12.56 8.09 -17.87
N GLY A 374 -13.45 7.90 -16.91
CA GLY A 374 -13.36 6.79 -15.96
C GLY A 374 -13.81 5.45 -16.54
N VAL A 375 -13.52 4.38 -15.82
CA VAL A 375 -13.72 2.96 -16.23
C VAL A 375 -15.16 2.62 -16.65
N ALA A 376 -16.17 3.29 -16.07
CA ALA A 376 -17.58 3.10 -16.44
C ALA A 376 -18.13 4.23 -17.33
N GLY A 377 -17.26 4.98 -18.02
CA GLY A 377 -17.64 6.04 -18.96
C GLY A 377 -17.92 7.40 -18.34
N SER A 378 -17.70 7.59 -17.03
CA SER A 378 -17.79 8.93 -16.41
C SER A 378 -16.81 9.90 -17.03
N ARG A 379 -17.22 11.16 -17.14
CA ARG A 379 -16.39 12.21 -17.70
C ARG A 379 -16.16 13.30 -16.66
N SER A 380 -14.90 13.69 -16.48
CA SER A 380 -14.54 14.82 -15.63
C SER A 380 -15.07 16.15 -16.20
N ALA A 381 -15.01 17.22 -15.41
CA ALA A 381 -14.94 18.56 -15.99
C ALA A 381 -13.70 18.67 -16.91
N MET A 382 -13.73 19.58 -17.87
CA MET A 382 -12.52 19.90 -18.64
C MET A 382 -11.44 20.46 -17.71
N SER A 383 -10.17 20.15 -17.99
CA SER A 383 -9.03 20.77 -17.32
C SER A 383 -9.02 22.29 -17.49
N ASN A 384 -8.18 22.98 -16.71
CA ASN A 384 -7.72 24.30 -17.09
C ASN A 384 -7.06 24.28 -18.48
N ILE A 385 -7.04 25.43 -19.13
CA ILE A 385 -6.49 25.59 -20.47
C ILE A 385 -4.97 25.67 -20.37
N VAL A 386 -4.27 24.85 -21.14
CA VAL A 386 -2.80 24.84 -21.24
C VAL A 386 -2.38 25.38 -22.60
N GLY A 387 -1.57 26.44 -22.61
CA GLY A 387 -1.02 27.05 -23.82
C GLY A 387 -0.73 28.55 -23.66
N PRO A 388 -0.27 29.24 -24.72
CA PRO A 388 0.00 28.68 -26.04
C PRO A 388 1.23 27.75 -26.02
N LEU A 389 1.13 26.62 -26.73
CA LEU A 389 2.26 25.79 -27.14
C LEU A 389 2.59 26.12 -28.61
N HIS A 390 3.88 26.12 -28.94
CA HIS A 390 4.40 26.50 -30.27
C HIS A 390 5.00 25.31 -31.01
#